data_AF-A0A1R3GYC4-F1
#
_entry.id   AF-A0A1R3GYC4-F1
#
_cell.length_a   1.000
_cell.length_b   1.000
_cell.length_c   1.000
_cell.angle_alpha   90.00
_cell.angle_beta   90.00
_cell.angle_gamma   90.00
#
_symmetry.space_group_name_H-M   'P 1'
#
loop_
_entity.id
_entity.type
_entity.pdbx_description
1 polymer ?
#
loop_
_entity_poly.entity_id
_entity_poly.type
_entity_poly.pdbx_seq_one_letter_code
_entity_poly.pdbx_strand_id
1 'polypeptide(L)'
;MAQVFIDSLIREPQLASVPVVLKKRNHFGSWSKPPPGSLKFNVDGSAFGKHGPAGIGGVLRDEEGNTLVVFSKSIGVADSNFAEVMAIREAFIIFSVSKWCDSIMLIVESDSENA
;
A
#
# COMPACT_ATOMS: atom_id res chain seq x y z
N MET A 1 -5.47 -19.48 15.36
CA MET A 1 -5.35 -19.12 13.93
C MET A 1 -3.94 -18.63 13.69
N ALA A 2 -3.25 -19.14 12.67
CA ALA A 2 -1.83 -18.89 12.47
C ALA A 2 -1.60 -17.43 12.07
N GLN A 3 -0.90 -16.69 12.92
CA GLN A 3 -0.41 -15.36 12.63
C GLN A 3 0.63 -15.48 11.51
N VAL A 4 0.24 -15.23 10.26
CA VAL A 4 1.22 -14.97 9.21
C VAL A 4 1.83 -13.61 9.54
N PHE A 5 3.06 -13.61 10.04
CA PHE A 5 3.82 -12.37 10.23
C PHE A 5 4.01 -11.71 8.86
N ILE A 6 3.65 -10.43 8.75
CA ILE A 6 3.83 -9.64 7.51
C ILE A 6 5.29 -9.70 7.02
N ASP A 7 6.24 -9.81 7.95
CA ASP A 7 7.67 -9.97 7.64
C ASP A 7 7.98 -11.27 6.87
N SER A 8 7.18 -12.32 7.05
CA SER A 8 7.30 -13.57 6.28
C SER A 8 6.84 -13.41 4.83
N LEU A 9 5.89 -12.51 4.55
CA LEU A 9 5.41 -12.24 3.18
C LEU A 9 6.43 -11.46 2.35
N ILE A 10 7.25 -10.63 3.00
CA ILE A 10 8.35 -9.91 2.33
C ILE A 10 9.51 -10.85 2.01
N ARG A 11 9.79 -11.82 2.89
CA ARG A 11 10.88 -12.79 2.69
C ARG A 11 10.52 -13.89 1.70
N GLU A 12 9.25 -14.28 1.65
CA GLU A 12 8.73 -15.36 0.83
C GLU A 12 7.40 -14.95 0.16
N PRO A 13 7.46 -14.06 -0.85
CA PRO A 13 6.27 -13.54 -1.53
C PRO A 13 5.39 -14.64 -2.16
N GLN A 14 5.96 -15.83 -2.44
CA GLN A 14 5.21 -17.00 -2.90
C GLN A 14 4.18 -17.55 -1.90
N LEU A 15 4.29 -17.19 -0.61
CA LEU A 15 3.32 -17.57 0.42
C LEU A 15 2.06 -16.70 0.39
N ALA A 16 2.10 -15.55 -0.29
CA ALA A 16 0.94 -14.72 -0.55
C ALA A 16 0.15 -15.30 -1.74
N SER A 17 -0.87 -16.13 -1.50
CA SER A 17 -1.84 -16.49 -2.54
C SER A 17 -2.84 -15.35 -2.74
N VAL A 18 -2.38 -14.24 -3.31
CA VAL A 18 -3.26 -13.15 -3.77
C VAL A 18 -3.47 -13.36 -5.27
N PRO A 19 -4.71 -13.35 -5.77
CA PRO A 19 -4.95 -13.23 -7.20
C PRO A 19 -4.37 -11.89 -7.68
N VAL A 20 -3.12 -11.89 -8.15
CA VAL A 20 -2.49 -10.70 -8.73
C VAL A 20 -3.11 -10.48 -10.09
N VAL A 21 -4.17 -9.67 -10.14
CA VAL A 21 -4.75 -9.20 -11.39
C VAL A 21 -3.85 -8.07 -11.91
N LEU A 22 -2.86 -8.43 -12.74
CA LEU A 22 -2.03 -7.46 -13.45
C LEU A 22 -2.89 -6.76 -14.52
N LYS A 23 -3.40 -5.56 -14.20
CA LYS A 23 -4.13 -4.72 -15.16
C LYS A 23 -3.13 -3.88 -15.94
N LYS A 24 -3.13 -4.01 -17.28
CA LYS A 24 -2.33 -3.16 -18.17
C LYS A 24 -2.66 -1.68 -17.91
N ARG A 25 -1.61 -0.85 -17.75
CA ARG A 25 -1.75 0.60 -17.51
C ARG A 25 -2.42 1.28 -18.70
N ASN A 26 -3.54 1.96 -18.45
CA ASN A 26 -3.95 3.10 -19.27
C ASN A 26 -3.32 4.34 -18.63
N HIS A 27 -2.30 4.91 -19.27
CA HIS A 27 -1.50 6.02 -18.73
C HIS A 27 -2.21 7.38 -18.62
N PHE A 28 -3.54 7.44 -18.73
CA PHE A 28 -4.33 8.64 -18.47
C PHE A 28 -5.68 8.24 -17.89
N GLY A 29 -5.74 8.10 -16.57
CA GLY A 29 -6.99 7.99 -15.83
C GLY A 29 -6.92 8.93 -14.65
N SER A 30 -7.87 9.86 -14.53
CA SER A 30 -8.09 10.55 -13.27
C SER A 30 -8.27 9.51 -12.17
N TRP A 31 -7.78 9.80 -10.96
CA TRP A 31 -8.05 8.97 -9.80
C TRP A 31 -9.54 8.63 -9.73
N SER A 32 -9.85 7.36 -9.45
CA SER A 32 -11.21 6.89 -9.26
C SER A 32 -11.36 6.29 -7.89
N LYS A 33 -12.49 6.59 -7.25
CA LYS A 33 -12.90 5.98 -5.99
C LYS A 33 -13.00 4.46 -6.13
N PRO A 34 -12.72 3.69 -5.05
CA PRO A 34 -12.85 2.24 -5.08
C PRO A 34 -14.28 1.78 -5.44
N PRO A 35 -14.44 0.56 -5.99
CA PRO A 35 -15.75 -0.03 -6.19
C PRO A 35 -16.46 -0.29 -4.85
N PRO A 36 -17.81 -0.41 -4.84
CA PRO A 36 -18.56 -0.71 -3.63
C PRO A 36 -18.05 -1.96 -2.90
N GLY A 37 -18.06 -1.92 -1.56
CA GLY A 37 -17.57 -3.01 -0.71
C GLY A 37 -16.05 -3.13 -0.66
N SER A 38 -15.31 -2.07 -1.03
CA SER A 38 -13.86 -2.03 -0.95
C SER A 38 -13.32 -0.71 -0.42
N LEU A 39 -12.13 -0.75 0.16
CA LEU A 39 -11.35 0.43 0.50
C LEU A 39 -10.12 0.51 -0.40
N LYS A 40 -9.67 1.72 -0.73
CA LYS A 40 -8.44 1.95 -1.50
C LYS A 40 -7.42 2.73 -0.67
N PHE A 41 -6.24 2.16 -0.49
CA PHE A 41 -5.06 2.89 -0.07
C PHE A 41 -4.31 3.40 -1.31
N ASN A 42 -4.14 4.71 -1.41
CA ASN A 42 -3.16 5.32 -2.29
C ASN A 42 -1.89 5.56 -1.47
N VAL A 43 -0.77 4.98 -1.86
CA VAL A 43 0.50 5.05 -1.12
C VAL A 43 1.61 5.62 -1.99
N ASP A 44 2.60 6.24 -1.35
CA ASP A 44 3.77 6.81 -2.00
C ASP A 44 4.97 6.76 -1.06
N GLY A 45 6.15 6.50 -1.63
CA GLY A 45 7.43 6.50 -0.96
C GLY A 45 8.39 7.50 -1.59
N SER A 46 8.98 8.38 -0.77
CA SER A 46 9.92 9.39 -1.24
C SER A 46 11.29 9.22 -0.59
N ALA A 47 12.35 9.40 -1.37
CA ALA A 47 13.73 9.39 -0.90
C ALA A 47 14.54 10.53 -1.53
N PHE A 48 15.38 11.18 -0.74
CA PHE A 48 16.26 12.23 -1.22
C PHE A 48 17.57 11.64 -1.78
N GLY A 49 17.68 11.53 -3.11
CA GLY A 49 18.84 10.92 -3.77
C GLY A 49 18.82 9.39 -3.72
N LYS A 50 19.92 8.74 -4.10
CA LYS A 50 19.98 7.27 -4.20
C LYS A 50 19.89 6.55 -2.86
N HIS A 51 20.42 7.14 -1.79
CA HIS A 51 20.36 6.62 -0.42
C HIS A 51 20.40 7.82 0.53
N GLY A 52 19.25 8.47 0.73
CA GLY A 52 19.17 9.63 1.61
C GLY A 52 17.92 9.60 2.46
N PRO A 53 17.64 10.69 3.20
CA PRO A 53 16.45 10.80 4.01
C PRO A 53 15.21 10.44 3.20
N ALA A 54 14.41 9.53 3.77
CA ALA A 54 13.25 8.96 3.12
C ALA A 54 12.03 8.98 4.04
N GLY A 55 10.88 9.05 3.41
CA GLY A 55 9.58 9.04 4.06
C GLY A 55 8.56 8.26 3.24
N ILE A 56 7.52 7.83 3.92
CA ILE A 56 6.40 7.09 3.34
C ILE A 56 5.09 7.78 3.70
N GLY A 57 4.09 7.63 2.87
CA GLY A 57 2.75 8.14 3.13
C GLY A 57 1.67 7.34 2.45
N GLY A 58 0.43 7.56 2.90
CA GLY A 58 -0.72 7.00 2.23
C GLY A 58 -2.05 7.48 2.77
N VAL A 59 -3.08 7.34 1.94
CA VAL A 59 -4.45 7.76 2.20
C VAL A 59 -5.40 6.61 1.92
N LEU A 60 -6.17 6.18 2.92
CA LEU A 60 -7.24 5.19 2.80
C LEU A 60 -8.56 5.90 2.52
N ARG A 61 -9.26 5.47 1.47
CA ARG A 61 -10.57 6.01 1.09
C ARG A 61 -11.63 4.94 0.92
N ASP A 62 -12.88 5.31 1.20
CA ASP A 62 -14.06 4.47 0.96
C ASP A 62 -14.64 4.61 -0.45
N GLU A 63 -15.73 3.88 -0.73
CA GLU A 63 -16.46 3.87 -2.01
C GLU A 63 -17.13 5.20 -2.38
N GLU A 64 -17.27 6.12 -1.42
CA GLU A 64 -17.75 7.49 -1.62
C GLU A 64 -16.58 8.45 -1.91
N GLY A 65 -15.34 8.00 -1.65
CA GLY A 65 -14.13 8.78 -1.78
C GLY A 65 -13.76 9.55 -0.52
N ASN A 66 -14.47 9.33 0.60
CA ASN A 66 -14.13 9.97 1.86
C ASN A 66 -12.81 9.42 2.37
N THR A 67 -12.01 10.29 2.99
CA THR A 67 -10.75 9.87 3.61
C THR A 67 -11.02 9.30 5.00
N LEU A 68 -10.61 8.05 5.21
CA LEU A 68 -10.77 7.33 6.47
C LEU A 68 -9.50 7.36 7.31
N VAL A 69 -8.34 7.20 6.66
CA VAL A 69 -7.02 7.16 7.32
C VAL A 69 -6.00 7.92 6.46
N VAL A 70 -5.10 8.64 7.11
CA VAL A 70 -3.90 9.22 6.51
C VAL A 70 -2.71 8.84 7.36
N PHE A 71 -1.59 8.48 6.75
CA PHE A 71 -0.32 8.33 7.45
C PHE A 71 0.81 9.03 6.71
N SER A 72 1.82 9.44 7.48
CA SER A 72 3.12 9.90 6.99
C SER A 72 4.17 9.56 8.04
N LYS A 73 5.29 8.96 7.62
CA LYS A 73 6.38 8.54 8.52
C LYS A 73 7.73 8.74 7.86
N SER A 74 8.74 9.14 8.63
CA SER A 74 10.14 8.99 8.21
C SER A 74 10.57 7.54 8.39
N ILE A 75 11.32 7.01 7.43
CA ILE A 75 11.90 5.65 7.48
C ILE A 75 13.43 5.68 7.58
N GLY A 76 14.00 6.84 7.91
CA GLY A 76 15.45 7.03 7.97
C GLY A 76 16.06 7.21 6.59
N VAL A 77 17.14 6.49 6.31
CA VAL A 77 17.86 6.56 5.02
C VAL A 77 17.51 5.35 4.17
N ALA A 78 17.00 5.59 2.97
CA ALA A 78 16.63 4.55 2.02
C ALA A 78 16.74 5.03 0.57
N ASP A 79 16.66 4.11 -0.38
CA ASP A 79 16.39 4.43 -1.78
C ASP A 79 14.87 4.53 -2.04
N SER A 80 14.50 5.06 -3.21
CA SER A 80 13.10 5.29 -3.58
C SER A 80 12.30 3.99 -3.66
N ASN A 81 12.86 2.91 -4.20
CA ASN A 81 12.13 1.64 -4.34
C ASN A 81 11.84 1.05 -2.97
N PHE A 82 12.80 1.11 -2.05
CA PHE A 82 12.57 0.68 -0.67
C PHE A 82 11.51 1.54 0.03
N ALA A 83 11.52 2.86 -0.18
CA ALA A 83 10.49 3.74 0.38
C ALA A 83 9.07 3.36 -0.11
N GLU A 84 8.91 3.07 -1.39
CA GLU A 84 7.63 2.66 -1.99
C GLU A 84 7.11 1.34 -1.40
N VAL A 85 7.96 0.31 -1.33
CA VAL A 85 7.61 -0.99 -0.72
C VAL A 85 7.25 -0.81 0.76
N MET A 86 7.95 0.07 1.47
CA MET A 86 7.65 0.37 2.87
C MET A 86 6.32 1.11 3.04
N ALA A 87 5.93 1.96 2.09
CA ALA A 87 4.61 2.61 2.09
C ALA A 87 3.49 1.57 1.92
N ILE A 88 3.67 0.61 1.00
CA ILE A 88 2.75 -0.53 0.82
C ILE A 88 2.67 -1.37 2.11
N ARG A 89 3.82 -1.74 2.70
CA ARG A 89 3.89 -2.52 3.95
C ARG A 89 3.15 -1.83 5.09
N GLU A 90 3.35 -0.54 5.26
CA GLU A 90 2.69 0.24 6.31
C GLU A 90 1.18 0.29 6.11
N ALA A 91 0.70 0.44 4.87
CA ALA A 91 -0.73 0.38 4.56
C ALA A 91 -1.34 -0.98 4.93
N PHE A 92 -0.65 -2.09 4.66
CA PHE A 92 -1.08 -3.43 5.09
C PHE A 92 -1.14 -3.57 6.61
N ILE A 93 -0.13 -3.05 7.33
CA ILE A 93 -0.13 -3.07 8.81
C ILE A 93 -1.34 -2.31 9.34
N ILE A 94 -1.55 -1.07 8.88
CA ILE A 94 -2.68 -0.23 9.29
C ILE A 94 -4.01 -0.93 9.01
N PHE A 95 -4.17 -1.51 7.82
CA PHE A 95 -5.39 -2.23 7.47
C PHE A 95 -5.59 -3.49 8.31
N SER A 96 -4.55 -4.28 8.55
CA SER A 96 -4.61 -5.56 9.28
C SER A 96 -5.10 -5.43 10.72
N VAL A 97 -4.85 -4.28 11.36
CA VAL A 97 -5.31 -3.99 12.73
C VAL A 97 -6.60 -3.16 12.76
N SER A 98 -7.17 -2.84 11.59
CA SER A 98 -8.41 -2.08 11.48
C SER A 98 -9.63 -2.98 11.63
N LYS A 99 -10.78 -2.38 11.93
CA LYS A 99 -12.09 -3.08 11.98
C LYS A 99 -12.55 -3.64 10.62
N TRP A 100 -11.85 -3.33 9.52
CA TRP A 100 -12.24 -3.70 8.16
C TRP A 100 -11.55 -4.97 7.65
N CYS A 101 -10.49 -5.44 8.32
CA CYS A 101 -9.61 -6.49 7.80
C CYS A 101 -10.31 -7.81 7.47
N ASP A 102 -11.34 -8.17 8.24
CA ASP A 102 -12.08 -9.43 8.09
C ASP A 102 -13.29 -9.32 7.15
N SER A 103 -13.66 -8.12 6.69
CA SER A 103 -14.97 -7.89 6.05
C SER A 103 -14.93 -7.09 4.77
N ILE A 104 -13.84 -6.39 4.47
CA ILE A 104 -13.74 -5.49 3.33
C ILE A 104 -12.54 -5.84 2.47
N MET A 105 -12.70 -5.76 1.14
CA MET A 105 -11.59 -5.92 0.22
C MET A 105 -10.69 -4.67 0.26
N LEU A 106 -9.39 -4.86 0.44
CA LEU A 106 -8.40 -3.78 0.30
C LEU A 106 -7.84 -3.73 -1.13
N ILE A 107 -7.79 -2.54 -1.69
CA ILE A 107 -7.03 -2.21 -2.90
C ILE A 107 -5.86 -1.31 -2.47
N VAL A 108 -4.64 -1.63 -2.88
CA VAL A 108 -3.48 -0.75 -2.71
C VAL A 108 -3.03 -0.27 -4.08
N GLU A 109 -2.86 1.04 -4.24
CA GLU A 109 -2.46 1.71 -5.47
C GLU A 109 -1.18 2.51 -5.20
N SER A 110 -0.11 2.16 -5.90
CA SER A 110 1.17 2.88 -5.97
C SER A 110 1.45 3.24 -7.44
N ASP A 111 2.14 4.35 -7.69
CA ASP A 111 2.58 4.77 -9.02
C ASP A 111 3.95 4.19 -9.42
N SER A 112 4.67 3.58 -8.48
CA SER A 112 5.92 2.86 -8.74
C SER A 112 5.68 1.52 -9.41
N GLU A 113 6.39 1.26 -10.52
CA GLU A 113 6.43 -0.07 -11.15
C GLU A 113 7.33 -1.07 -10.41
N ASN A 114 8.26 -0.55 -9.61
CA ASN A 114 9.32 -1.33 -8.98
C ASN A 114 9.00 -1.73 -7.53
N ALA A 115 7.77 -1.43 -7.07
CA ALA A 115 7.30 -1.66 -5.71
C ALA A 115 6.31 -2.83 -5.62
#